data_AF-A0A2C5ZRP7-F1
#
_entry.id   AF-A0A2C5ZRP7-F1
#
_cell.length_a   1.000
_cell.length_b   1.000
_cell.length_c   1.000
_cell.angle_alpha   90.00
_cell.angle_beta   90.00
_cell.angle_gamma   90.00
#
_symmetry.space_group_name_H-M   'P 1'
#
loop_
_entity.id
_entity.type
_entity.pdbx_description
1 polymer ?
#
loop_
_entity_poly.entity_id
_entity_poly.type
_entity_poly.pdbx_seq_one_letter_code
_entity_poly.pdbx_strand_id
1 'polypeptide(L)'
;MTAVLGGAAGTMVLNMGVAEQLTSRVPLDPFFTLGLVTLACIGLGWLVGPSIGSQFFYLLNRKYKSQMLEKEKGFFARIRRNRVDPTNSSAGNPVPDFYGEKIQSVSGYRQWLKDQRAFNNKKKADFV
;
A
#
# COMPACT_ATOMS: atom_id res chain seq x y z
N MET A 1 -10.98 -3.53 -10.05
CA MET A 1 -11.07 -2.95 -11.41
C MET A 1 -9.88 -3.34 -12.28
N THR A 2 -8.63 -3.17 -11.84
CA THR A 2 -7.41 -3.52 -12.63
C THR A 2 -7.24 -5.01 -12.88
N ALA A 3 -7.62 -5.88 -11.94
CA ALA A 3 -7.63 -7.33 -12.13
C ALA A 3 -8.58 -7.79 -13.25
N VAL A 4 -9.75 -7.15 -13.36
CA VAL A 4 -10.75 -7.43 -14.40
C VAL A 4 -10.24 -6.95 -15.77
N LEU A 5 -9.58 -5.80 -15.82
CA LEU A 5 -8.92 -5.30 -17.04
C LEU A 5 -7.76 -6.21 -17.47
N GLY A 6 -6.97 -6.71 -16.52
CA GLY A 6 -5.91 -7.69 -16.79
C GLY A 6 -6.44 -9.03 -17.29
N GLY A 7 -7.56 -9.50 -16.74
CA GLY A 7 -8.28 -10.67 -17.25
C GLY A 7 -8.81 -10.47 -18.67
N ALA A 8 -9.46 -9.33 -18.95
CA ALA A 8 -9.98 -9.00 -20.27
C ALA A 8 -8.87 -8.80 -21.32
N ALA A 9 -7.77 -8.17 -20.96
CA ALA A 9 -6.59 -8.08 -21.82
C ALA A 9 -5.98 -9.47 -22.05
N GLY A 10 -5.91 -10.31 -21.02
CA GLY A 10 -5.46 -11.69 -21.12
C GLY A 10 -6.29 -12.52 -22.09
N THR A 11 -7.61 -12.44 -22.04
CA THR A 11 -8.49 -13.17 -22.98
C THR A 11 -8.37 -12.65 -24.41
N MET A 12 -8.20 -11.33 -24.60
CA MET A 12 -7.92 -10.75 -25.92
C MET A 12 -6.60 -11.27 -26.50
N VAL A 13 -5.53 -11.31 -25.71
CA VAL A 13 -4.22 -11.82 -26.15
C VAL A 13 -4.28 -13.32 -26.46
N LEU A 14 -5.01 -14.10 -25.65
CA LEU A 14 -5.22 -15.52 -25.90
C LEU A 14 -5.94 -15.78 -27.23
N ASN A 15 -6.93 -14.95 -27.57
CA ASN A 15 -7.67 -15.01 -28.83
C ASN A 15 -6.84 -14.58 -30.05
N MET A 16 -5.69 -13.90 -29.88
CA MET A 16 -4.79 -13.53 -30.98
C MET A 16 -3.88 -14.70 -31.44
N GLY A 17 -4.17 -15.93 -31.00
CA GLY A 17 -3.41 -17.15 -31.38
C GLY A 17 -2.40 -17.62 -30.33
N VAL A 18 -2.25 -16.88 -29.22
CA VAL A 18 -1.38 -17.28 -28.11
C VAL A 18 -1.94 -18.50 -27.36
N ALA A 19 -3.27 -18.65 -27.31
CA ALA A 19 -3.91 -19.81 -26.70
C ALA A 19 -3.45 -21.14 -27.29
N GLU A 20 -3.43 -21.25 -28.62
CA GLU A 20 -3.08 -22.48 -29.35
C GLU A 20 -1.59 -22.83 -29.26
N GLN A 21 -0.73 -21.80 -29.19
CA GLN A 21 0.69 -21.99 -28.94
C GLN A 21 0.96 -22.49 -27.51
N LEU A 22 0.19 -22.04 -26.52
CA LEU A 22 0.37 -22.47 -25.13
C LEU A 22 -0.18 -23.87 -24.89
N THR A 23 -1.34 -24.21 -25.46
CA THR A 23 -1.91 -25.56 -25.33
C THR A 23 -1.07 -26.63 -26.04
N SER A 24 -0.39 -26.30 -27.13
CA SER A 24 0.51 -27.24 -27.83
C SER A 24 1.85 -27.47 -27.11
N ARG A 25 2.27 -26.55 -26.23
CA ARG A 25 3.55 -26.63 -25.51
C ARG A 25 3.41 -27.15 -24.08
N VAL A 26 2.25 -26.98 -23.46
CA VAL A 26 1.99 -27.44 -22.10
C VAL A 26 1.33 -28.82 -22.17
N PRO A 27 1.91 -29.87 -21.57
CA PRO A 27 1.37 -31.24 -21.63
C PRO A 27 0.14 -31.44 -20.71
N LEU A 28 -0.62 -30.38 -20.43
CA LEU A 28 -1.84 -30.40 -19.63
C LEU A 28 -3.07 -30.24 -20.54
N ASP A 29 -4.22 -30.75 -20.10
CA ASP A 29 -5.49 -30.57 -20.79
C ASP A 29 -5.72 -29.06 -21.11
N PRO A 30 -6.15 -28.72 -22.34
CA PRO A 30 -6.51 -27.37 -22.74
C PRO A 30 -7.38 -26.62 -21.73
N PHE A 31 -8.32 -27.28 -21.05
CA PHE A 31 -9.17 -26.63 -20.04
C PHE A 31 -8.36 -26.09 -18.86
N PHE A 32 -7.45 -26.92 -18.30
CA PHE A 32 -6.60 -26.51 -17.18
C PHE A 32 -5.54 -25.50 -17.61
N THR A 33 -4.94 -25.66 -18.80
CA THR A 33 -3.95 -24.73 -19.32
C THR A 33 -4.53 -23.32 -19.49
N LEU A 34 -5.70 -23.20 -20.14
CA LEU A 34 -6.35 -21.91 -20.34
C LEU A 34 -6.86 -21.30 -19.02
N GLY A 35 -7.37 -22.13 -18.10
CA GLY A 35 -7.76 -21.69 -16.77
C GLY A 35 -6.58 -21.08 -16.00
N LEU A 36 -5.45 -21.77 -15.96
CA LEU A 36 -4.24 -21.30 -15.27
C LEU A 36 -3.68 -20.02 -15.90
N VAL A 37 -3.62 -19.93 -17.23
CA VAL A 37 -3.11 -18.74 -17.92
C VAL A 37 -4.04 -17.54 -17.67
N THR A 38 -5.36 -17.75 -17.69
CA THR A 38 -6.32 -16.69 -17.39
C THR A 38 -6.17 -16.20 -15.95
N LEU A 39 -6.04 -17.11 -14.98
CA LEU A 39 -5.78 -16.77 -13.58
C LEU A 39 -4.45 -16.03 -13.40
N ALA A 40 -3.41 -16.43 -14.13
CA ALA A 40 -2.12 -15.74 -14.12
C ALA A 40 -2.25 -14.31 -14.64
N CYS A 41 -2.96 -14.09 -15.76
CA CYS A 41 -3.22 -12.76 -16.31
C CYS A 41 -4.03 -11.88 -15.33
N ILE A 42 -5.02 -12.45 -14.65
CA ILE A 42 -5.79 -11.74 -13.61
C ILE A 42 -4.87 -11.35 -12.44
N GLY A 43 -4.04 -12.28 -11.96
CA GLY A 43 -3.09 -12.04 -10.87
C GLY A 43 -2.06 -10.97 -11.22
N LEU A 44 -1.51 -11.00 -12.44
CA LEU A 44 -0.60 -9.98 -12.94
C LEU A 44 -1.28 -8.62 -13.08
N GLY A 45 -2.51 -8.57 -13.61
CA GLY A 45 -3.28 -7.32 -13.69
C GLY A 45 -3.61 -6.72 -12.32
N TRP A 46 -3.82 -7.56 -11.32
CA TRP A 46 -3.98 -7.12 -9.94
C TRP A 46 -2.69 -6.51 -9.38
N LEU A 47 -1.54 -7.17 -9.60
CA LEU A 47 -0.24 -6.72 -9.10
C LEU A 47 0.23 -5.41 -9.76
N VAL A 48 0.07 -5.29 -11.07
CA VAL A 48 0.55 -4.14 -11.85
C VAL A 48 -0.40 -2.93 -11.73
N GLY A 49 -1.66 -3.16 -11.37
CA GLY A 49 -2.70 -2.13 -11.27
C GLY A 49 -2.33 -0.90 -10.44
N PRO A 50 -1.95 -1.05 -9.16
CA PRO A 50 -1.58 0.07 -8.30
C PRO A 50 -0.39 0.88 -8.83
N SER A 51 0.60 0.18 -9.41
CA SER A 51 1.78 0.82 -10.01
C SER A 51 1.39 1.72 -11.17
N ILE A 52 0.61 1.22 -12.13
CA ILE A 52 0.13 2.03 -13.27
C ILE A 52 -0.77 3.17 -12.80
N GLY A 53 -1.70 2.90 -11.88
CA GLY A 53 -2.59 3.91 -11.33
C GLY A 53 -1.85 5.05 -10.65
N SER A 54 -0.80 4.74 -9.88
CA SER A 54 0.04 5.75 -9.23
C SER A 54 0.78 6.62 -10.25
N GLN A 55 1.33 6.01 -11.32
CA GLN A 55 2.00 6.77 -12.38
C GLN A 55 1.03 7.69 -13.10
N PHE A 56 -0.16 7.21 -13.43
CA PHE A 56 -1.19 8.02 -14.07
C PHE A 56 -1.62 9.20 -13.19
N PHE A 57 -1.83 8.96 -11.89
CA PHE A 57 -2.12 10.01 -10.92
C PHE A 57 -1.01 11.08 -10.88
N TYR A 58 0.27 10.68 -10.87
CA TYR A 58 1.39 11.61 -10.86
C TYR A 58 1.58 12.36 -12.18
N LEU A 59 1.23 11.75 -13.32
CA LEU A 59 1.24 12.42 -14.62
C LEU A 59 0.19 13.53 -14.66
N LEU A 60 -1.05 13.25 -14.23
CA LEU A 60 -2.12 14.24 -14.15
C LEU A 60 -1.79 15.36 -13.15
N ASN A 61 -1.19 15.02 -12.00
CA ASN A 61 -0.88 15.95 -10.92
C ASN A 61 0.57 16.44 -10.94
N ARG A 62 1.23 16.43 -12.11
CA ARG A 62 2.67 16.73 -12.22
C ARG A 62 3.05 18.09 -11.62
N LYS A 63 2.17 19.09 -11.71
CA LYS A 63 2.35 20.42 -11.11
C LYS A 63 2.52 20.38 -9.58
N TYR A 64 1.80 19.48 -8.91
CA TYR A 64 1.79 19.39 -7.45
C TYR A 64 2.74 18.32 -6.91
N LYS A 65 3.27 17.44 -7.76
CA LYS A 65 4.14 16.32 -7.38
C LYS A 65 5.30 16.74 -6.47
N SER A 66 6.05 17.78 -6.83
CA SER A 66 7.20 18.23 -6.01
C SER A 66 6.76 18.71 -4.64
N GLN A 67 5.72 19.54 -4.58
CA GLN A 67 5.20 20.06 -3.32
C GLN A 67 4.61 18.96 -2.42
N MET A 68 3.99 17.94 -3.01
CA MET A 68 3.49 16.78 -2.27
C MET A 68 4.64 16.01 -1.62
N LEU A 69 5.68 15.68 -2.41
CA LEU A 69 6.84 14.93 -1.91
C LEU A 69 7.60 15.69 -0.81
N GLU A 70 7.75 17.01 -0.94
CA GLU A 70 8.36 17.84 0.10
C GLU A 70 7.54 17.85 1.40
N LYS A 71 6.22 18.02 1.29
CA LYS A 71 5.31 18.00 2.44
C LYS A 71 5.30 16.65 3.13
N GLU A 72 5.34 15.57 2.36
CA GLU A 72 5.41 14.18 2.84
C GLU A 72 6.72 13.92 3.58
N LYS A 73 7.87 14.29 3.00
CA LYS A 73 9.17 14.24 3.70
C LYS A 73 9.14 15.03 5.01
N GLY A 74 8.62 16.25 4.98
CA GLY A 74 8.48 17.09 6.16
C GLY A 74 7.55 16.47 7.21
N PHE A 75 6.49 15.79 6.80
CA PHE A 75 5.59 15.07 7.69
C PHE A 75 6.27 13.88 8.37
N PHE A 76 6.98 13.03 7.62
CA PHE A 76 7.74 11.91 8.19
C PHE A 76 8.83 12.38 9.14
N ALA A 77 9.52 13.49 8.82
CA ALA A 77 10.50 14.09 9.73
C ALA A 77 9.86 14.52 11.06
N ARG A 78 8.64 15.08 11.03
CA ARG A 78 7.88 15.45 12.24
C ARG A 78 7.42 14.22 13.03
N ILE A 79 6.96 13.15 12.37
CA ILE A 79 6.63 11.90 13.06
C ILE A 79 7.86 11.34 13.76
N ARG A 80 8.98 11.21 13.05
CA ARG A 80 10.23 10.69 13.62
C ARG A 80 10.71 11.48 14.84
N ARG A 81 10.49 12.80 14.84
CA ARG A 81 10.87 13.68 15.97
C ARG A 81 9.93 13.56 17.18
N ASN A 82 8.64 13.32 16.95
CA ASN A 82 7.61 13.37 17.99
C ASN A 82 7.15 11.99 18.49
N ARG A 83 7.55 10.91 17.81
CA ARG A 83 7.24 9.53 18.25
C ARG A 83 7.87 9.24 19.60
N VAL A 84 7.14 8.52 20.44
CA VAL A 84 7.66 8.04 21.72
C VAL A 84 8.48 6.77 21.52
N ASP A 85 9.50 6.58 22.37
CA ASP A 85 10.28 5.36 22.43
C ASP A 85 9.44 4.18 23.00
N PRO A 86 9.27 3.08 22.25
CA PRO A 86 8.44 1.94 22.63
C PRO A 86 9.08 1.01 23.66
N THR A 87 10.36 1.21 24.00
CA THR A 87 11.17 0.28 24.81
C THR A 87 10.62 0.07 26.24
N ASN A 88 9.93 1.05 26.80
CA ASN A 88 9.35 0.98 28.15
C ASN A 88 7.82 0.85 28.14
N SER A 89 7.30 0.05 27.21
CA SER A 89 5.87 -0.25 27.17
C SER A 89 5.48 -1.30 28.20
N SER A 90 4.36 -1.08 28.88
CA SER A 90 3.82 -2.01 29.88
C SER A 90 2.40 -2.40 29.51
N ALA A 91 1.91 -3.54 30.03
CA ALA A 91 0.55 -4.01 29.76
C ALA A 91 -0.53 -2.98 30.20
N GLY A 92 -0.22 -2.13 31.18
CA GLY A 92 -1.10 -1.04 31.65
C GLY A 92 -0.98 0.27 30.85
N ASN A 93 0.07 0.43 30.05
CA ASN A 93 0.30 1.60 29.20
C ASN A 93 0.78 1.15 27.80
N PRO A 94 -0.15 0.70 26.93
CA PRO A 94 0.19 0.26 25.58
C PRO A 94 0.73 1.44 24.76
N VAL A 95 1.68 1.15 23.87
CA VAL A 95 2.29 2.18 23.00
C VAL A 95 1.23 2.72 22.05
N PRO A 96 1.09 4.05 21.92
CA PRO A 96 0.26 4.64 20.89
C PRO A 96 0.81 4.30 19.49
N ASP A 97 0.04 4.62 18.44
CA ASP A 97 0.47 4.43 17.05
C ASP A 97 1.87 5.01 16.80
N PHE A 98 2.87 4.14 16.66
CA PHE A 98 4.29 4.52 16.61
C PHE A 98 4.69 5.12 15.25
N TYR A 99 4.06 4.63 14.17
CA TYR A 99 4.37 5.04 12.79
C TYR A 99 3.40 6.12 12.27
N GLY A 100 2.27 6.34 12.95
CA GLY A 100 1.27 7.31 12.54
C GLY A 100 0.42 6.81 11.37
N GLU A 101 0.23 5.50 11.25
CA GLU A 101 -0.54 4.85 10.18
C GLU A 101 -2.00 5.32 10.14
N LYS A 102 -2.57 5.69 11.29
CA LYS A 102 -3.97 6.12 11.41
C LYS A 102 -4.18 7.61 11.09
N ILE A 103 -3.12 8.35 10.78
CA ILE A 103 -3.19 9.80 10.54
C ILE A 103 -3.69 10.05 9.11
N GLN A 104 -4.99 10.28 8.98
CA GLN A 104 -5.62 10.62 7.69
C GLN A 104 -5.91 12.11 7.51
N SER A 105 -5.74 12.92 8.57
CA SER A 105 -6.10 14.33 8.58
C SER A 105 -5.24 15.15 9.55
N VAL A 106 -5.33 16.48 9.43
CA VAL A 106 -4.64 17.42 10.34
C VAL A 106 -5.18 17.32 11.77
N SER A 107 -6.49 17.09 11.94
CA SER A 107 -7.08 16.84 13.27
C SER A 107 -6.57 15.53 13.85
N GLY A 108 -6.48 14.47 13.04
CA GLY A 108 -5.85 13.20 13.42
C GLY A 108 -4.40 13.37 13.85
N TYR A 109 -3.62 14.19 13.14
CA TYR A 109 -2.23 14.50 13.53
C TYR A 109 -2.14 15.21 14.88
N ARG A 110 -3.02 16.18 15.16
CA ARG A 110 -3.05 16.87 16.46
C ARG A 110 -3.43 15.92 17.59
N GLN A 111 -4.37 15.02 17.35
CA GLN A 111 -4.75 14.01 18.33
C GLN A 111 -3.58 13.06 18.60
N TRP A 112 -2.94 12.57 17.53
CA TRP A 112 -1.74 11.73 17.64
C TRP A 112 -0.65 12.39 18.48
N LEU A 113 -0.37 13.69 18.29
CA LEU A 113 0.59 14.41 19.12
C LEU A 113 0.21 14.46 20.61
N LYS A 114 -1.09 14.55 20.93
CA LYS A 114 -1.57 14.50 22.31
C LYS A 114 -1.37 13.11 22.90
N ASP A 115 -1.65 12.06 22.13
CA ASP A 115 -1.50 10.67 22.58
C ASP A 115 -0.03 10.34 22.89
N GLN A 116 0.90 10.79 22.04
CA GLN A 116 2.35 10.69 22.30
C GLN A 116 2.76 11.42 23.59
N ARG A 117 2.26 12.65 23.80
CA ARG A 117 2.55 13.42 25.04
C ARG A 117 1.94 12.78 26.28
N ALA A 118 0.71 12.27 26.19
CA ALA A 118 0.02 11.60 27.29
C ALA A 118 0.79 10.35 27.72
N PHE A 119 1.28 9.56 26.76
CA PHE A 119 2.12 8.40 27.05
C PHE A 119 3.44 8.80 27.74
N ASN A 120 4.13 9.84 27.26
CA ASN A 120 5.34 10.35 27.90
C ASN A 120 5.10 10.90 29.31
N ASN A 121 3.95 11.52 29.56
CA ASN A 121 3.60 12.05 30.87
C ASN A 121 3.27 10.93 31.86
N LYS A 122 2.54 9.88 31.42
CA LYS A 122 2.31 8.67 32.22
C LYS A 122 3.64 8.01 32.59
N LYS A 123 4.54 7.85 31.60
CA LYS A 123 5.90 7.36 31.83
C LYS A 123 6.60 8.15 32.95
N LYS A 124 6.55 9.48 32.93
CA LYS A 124 7.19 10.31 33.97
C LYS A 124 6.53 10.15 35.35
N ALA A 125 5.21 10.04 35.41
CA ALA A 125 4.48 9.88 36.66
C ALA A 125 4.76 8.52 37.33
N ASP A 126 4.91 7.46 36.55
CA ASP A 126 5.20 6.11 37.06
C ASP A 126 6.63 5.96 37.61
N PHE A 127 7.54 6.90 37.31
CA PHE A 127 8.93 6.93 37.81
C PHE A 127 9.14 7.86 39.02
N VAL A 128 8.09 8.48 39.56
CA VAL A 128 8.10 9.29 40.80
C VAL A 128 7.42 8.51 41.91
#